data_AF-A0A2S8AEH5-F1
#
_entry.id   AF-A0A2S8AEH5-F1
#
_cell.length_a   1.000
_cell.length_b   1.000
_cell.length_c   1.000
_cell.angle_alpha   90.00
_cell.angle_beta   90.00
_cell.angle_gamma   90.00
#
_symmetry.space_group_name_H-M   'P 1'
#
loop_
_entity.id
_entity.type
_entity.pdbx_description
1 polymer ?
#
loop_
_entity_poly.entity_id
_entity_poly.type
_entity_poly.pdbx_seq_one_letter_code
_entity_poly.pdbx_strand_id
1 'polypeptide(L)'
;MRNNTVLIFLLGFCSFYTQCQTKEPPKPMDTEFTITPCQITYKGKELPLGKPFKEWIKIFGEYNRFVDGVFIWDTLGIGATIHWDAAKYYKDTDYNTRSFIESRPTIELYIFFVNLDSKVGQAGKLQYAWGYYPITKEKEKRMLSPDLEYPDVKPFTQEELTQLKEKHDPKNYIYPFTPYTQTVNLQGAPVKSGMSLEEVNKERSKIKGLEKMGYWDNDGDWSWDSGSTTIKTGEFREQKDHSSICPNQDYWYYITLRYSEGELEYLKISYELYEK
;
A
#
# COMPACT_ATOMS: atom_id res chain seq x y z
N MET A 1 48.80 61.58 -33.89
CA MET A 1 49.03 60.11 -33.85
C MET A 1 48.34 59.60 -32.59
N ARG A 2 47.13 59.00 -32.72
CA ARG A 2 46.85 57.54 -32.55
C ARG A 2 47.38 56.99 -31.21
N ASN A 3 46.66 56.26 -30.37
CA ASN A 3 45.30 55.69 -30.34
C ASN A 3 45.15 54.98 -28.97
N ASN A 4 43.91 54.93 -28.44
CA ASN A 4 43.21 53.83 -27.73
C ASN A 4 43.87 53.19 -26.46
N THR A 5 43.19 52.75 -25.40
CA THR A 5 41.83 52.18 -25.26
C THR A 5 41.43 52.19 -23.76
N VAL A 6 40.18 52.57 -23.48
CA VAL A 6 39.43 52.33 -22.22
C VAL A 6 38.72 50.97 -22.32
N LEU A 7 38.65 50.14 -21.26
CA LEU A 7 37.51 49.24 -20.95
C LEU A 7 37.77 48.49 -19.62
N ILE A 8 37.16 48.91 -18.49
CA ILE A 8 35.95 48.32 -17.85
C ILE A 8 36.17 46.89 -17.29
N PHE A 9 36.43 46.81 -15.98
CA PHE A 9 36.28 45.63 -15.14
C PHE A 9 34.79 45.44 -14.78
N LEU A 10 34.08 44.60 -15.52
CA LEU A 10 32.73 44.13 -15.18
C LEU A 10 32.47 42.87 -16.01
N LEU A 11 32.66 41.69 -15.42
CA LEU A 11 32.06 40.39 -15.81
C LEU A 11 32.83 39.25 -15.13
N GLY A 12 32.42 38.93 -13.90
CA GLY A 12 32.88 37.73 -13.17
C GLY A 12 31.88 37.26 -12.11
N PHE A 13 30.67 37.79 -12.14
CA PHE A 13 29.54 37.42 -11.28
C PHE A 13 28.36 37.21 -12.22
N CYS A 14 28.11 35.96 -12.63
CA CYS A 14 26.86 35.42 -13.21
C CYS A 14 27.14 34.14 -13.99
N SER A 15 27.57 33.08 -13.30
CA SER A 15 27.47 31.70 -13.85
C SER A 15 27.00 30.70 -12.80
N PHE A 16 26.24 31.17 -11.81
CA PHE A 16 25.39 30.34 -10.96
C PHE A 16 23.91 30.62 -11.26
N TYR A 17 23.55 30.73 -12.54
CA TYR A 17 22.15 30.60 -12.94
C TYR A 17 21.83 29.11 -13.06
N THR A 18 21.32 28.58 -11.93
CA THR A 18 20.14 27.72 -11.92
C THR A 18 20.14 26.55 -12.92
N GLN A 19 20.72 25.41 -12.53
CA GLN A 19 20.00 24.15 -12.76
C GLN A 19 18.81 24.10 -11.78
N CYS A 20 17.85 25.01 -11.95
CA CYS A 20 16.50 24.71 -11.50
C CYS A 20 16.03 23.57 -12.40
N GLN A 21 16.14 22.33 -11.94
CA GLN A 21 15.33 21.25 -12.49
C GLN A 21 13.88 21.69 -12.29
N THR A 22 13.29 22.30 -13.32
CA THR A 22 11.88 22.69 -13.30
C THR A 22 11.09 21.39 -13.26
N LYS A 23 10.57 21.06 -12.08
CA LYS A 23 9.66 19.93 -11.91
C LYS A 23 8.53 20.04 -12.94
N GLU A 24 8.24 18.94 -13.61
CA GLU A 24 7.25 18.87 -14.67
C GLU A 24 5.84 18.70 -14.08
N PRO A 25 4.77 19.13 -14.76
CA PRO A 25 3.42 18.75 -14.37
C PRO A 25 3.25 17.22 -14.49
N PRO A 26 2.30 16.60 -13.74
CA PRO A 26 1.97 15.19 -13.90
C PRO A 26 1.66 14.86 -15.37
N LYS A 27 2.34 13.85 -15.91
CA LYS A 27 2.09 13.38 -17.27
C LYS A 27 0.95 12.35 -17.27
N PRO A 28 0.06 12.36 -18.28
CA PRO A 28 -0.89 11.27 -18.46
C PRO A 28 -0.14 9.94 -18.64
N MET A 29 -0.64 8.89 -17.99
CA MET A 29 -0.11 7.54 -18.09
C MET A 29 -1.27 6.59 -18.38
N ASP A 30 -1.08 5.66 -19.31
CA ASP A 30 -2.05 4.62 -19.58
C ASP A 30 -1.93 3.53 -18.52
N THR A 31 -2.72 3.67 -17.46
CA THR A 31 -2.74 2.78 -16.30
C THR A 31 -4.18 2.50 -15.91
N GLU A 32 -4.46 1.28 -15.45
CA GLU A 32 -5.79 0.97 -14.94
C GLU A 32 -6.09 1.81 -13.70
N PHE A 33 -5.17 1.87 -12.72
CA PHE A 33 -5.33 2.72 -11.54
C PHE A 33 -4.66 4.08 -11.71
N THR A 34 -5.42 5.15 -11.50
CA THR A 34 -4.90 6.51 -11.34
C THR A 34 -5.31 7.07 -9.99
N ILE A 35 -4.33 7.52 -9.20
CA ILE A 35 -4.49 7.97 -7.83
C ILE A 35 -4.04 9.43 -7.77
N THR A 36 -4.96 10.32 -7.45
CA THR A 36 -4.68 11.74 -7.19
C THR A 36 -5.21 12.13 -5.81
N PRO A 37 -4.84 13.30 -5.25
CA PRO A 37 -5.41 13.75 -3.99
C PRO A 37 -6.94 13.90 -4.02
N CYS A 38 -7.53 14.14 -5.20
CA CYS A 38 -8.95 14.48 -5.32
C CYS A 38 -9.81 13.36 -5.89
N GLN A 39 -9.19 12.40 -6.58
CA GLN A 39 -9.92 11.39 -7.32
C GLN A 39 -9.07 10.14 -7.50
N ILE A 40 -9.69 8.98 -7.28
CA ILE A 40 -9.13 7.67 -7.55
C ILE A 40 -9.96 7.02 -8.65
N THR A 41 -9.30 6.50 -9.70
CA THR A 41 -9.99 5.84 -10.81
C THR A 41 -9.42 4.47 -11.11
N TYR A 42 -10.27 3.57 -11.63
CA TYR A 42 -9.93 2.29 -12.22
C TYR A 42 -10.50 2.21 -13.63
N LYS A 43 -9.64 1.99 -14.64
CA LYS A 43 -10.00 1.97 -16.07
C LYS A 43 -10.79 3.22 -16.49
N GLY A 44 -10.36 4.38 -15.98
CA GLY A 44 -10.99 5.68 -16.21
C GLY A 44 -12.33 5.92 -15.49
N LYS A 45 -12.84 4.94 -14.71
CA LYS A 45 -14.04 5.11 -13.89
C LYS A 45 -13.65 5.46 -12.46
N GLU A 46 -14.31 6.46 -11.88
CA GLU A 46 -14.09 6.83 -10.48
C GLU A 46 -14.46 5.70 -9.52
N LEU A 47 -13.60 5.46 -8.53
CA LEU A 47 -13.86 4.46 -7.50
C LEU A 47 -14.72 5.05 -6.38
N PRO A 48 -15.74 4.32 -5.91
CA PRO A 48 -16.75 4.88 -5.02
C PRO A 48 -16.31 4.75 -3.55
N LEU A 49 -15.12 5.28 -3.22
CA LEU A 49 -14.66 5.41 -1.83
C LEU A 49 -15.64 6.28 -1.03
N GLY A 50 -15.89 5.92 0.22
CA GLY A 50 -16.91 6.52 1.08
C GLY A 50 -18.36 6.21 0.69
N LYS A 51 -18.60 5.49 -0.42
CA LYS A 51 -19.93 5.05 -0.85
C LYS A 51 -20.19 3.60 -0.44
N PRO A 52 -21.47 3.16 -0.44
CA PRO A 52 -21.85 1.80 -0.09
C PRO A 52 -21.07 0.73 -0.88
N PHE A 53 -20.69 -0.35 -0.21
CA PHE A 53 -19.91 -1.45 -0.78
C PHE A 53 -20.57 -2.11 -2.01
N LYS A 54 -21.91 -2.09 -2.12
CA LYS A 54 -22.60 -2.54 -3.35
C LYS A 54 -22.13 -1.83 -4.62
N GLU A 55 -21.68 -0.58 -4.53
CA GLU A 55 -21.18 0.16 -5.69
C GLU A 55 -19.81 -0.38 -6.15
N TRP A 56 -19.03 -0.96 -5.24
CA TRP A 56 -17.79 -1.66 -5.56
C TRP A 56 -18.07 -2.96 -6.32
N ILE A 57 -19.06 -3.73 -5.88
CA ILE A 57 -19.49 -4.97 -6.55
C ILE A 57 -19.91 -4.69 -8.00
N LYS A 58 -20.54 -3.55 -8.29
CA LYS A 58 -20.89 -3.17 -9.69
C LYS A 58 -19.68 -2.93 -10.58
N ILE A 59 -18.54 -2.52 -10.00
CA ILE A 59 -17.31 -2.20 -10.75
C ILE A 59 -16.43 -3.43 -10.91
N PHE A 60 -16.22 -4.17 -9.82
CA PHE A 60 -15.26 -5.26 -9.76
C PHE A 60 -15.89 -6.66 -9.83
N GLY A 61 -17.22 -6.76 -9.74
CA GLY A 61 -17.92 -8.03 -9.54
C GLY A 61 -17.89 -8.48 -8.09
N GLU A 62 -18.39 -9.68 -7.82
CA GLU A 62 -18.32 -10.31 -6.50
C GLU A 62 -16.87 -10.54 -6.07
N TYR A 63 -16.59 -10.29 -4.80
CA TYR A 63 -15.29 -10.61 -4.21
C TYR A 63 -15.13 -12.13 -4.06
N ASN A 64 -13.89 -12.60 -4.03
CA ASN A 64 -13.58 -14.02 -3.93
C ASN A 64 -13.61 -14.50 -2.47
N ARG A 65 -13.10 -13.68 -1.56
CA ARG A 65 -12.91 -14.04 -0.14
C ARG A 65 -13.17 -12.86 0.78
N PHE A 66 -13.56 -13.16 2.01
CA PHE A 66 -13.63 -12.21 3.10
C PHE A 66 -12.78 -12.73 4.26
N VAL A 67 -11.75 -11.96 4.64
CA VAL A 67 -10.75 -12.35 5.65
C VAL A 67 -10.41 -11.12 6.48
N ASP A 68 -10.46 -11.22 7.80
CA ASP A 68 -10.07 -10.16 8.74
C ASP A 68 -10.64 -8.77 8.42
N GLY A 69 -11.91 -8.72 7.98
CA GLY A 69 -12.59 -7.45 7.64
C GLY A 69 -12.31 -6.94 6.22
N VAL A 70 -11.53 -7.67 5.41
CA VAL A 70 -11.14 -7.30 4.05
C VAL A 70 -11.90 -8.16 3.03
N PHE A 71 -12.56 -7.51 2.07
CA PHE A 71 -13.14 -8.14 0.89
C PHE A 71 -12.10 -8.18 -0.23
N ILE A 72 -11.80 -9.36 -0.75
CA ILE A 72 -10.62 -9.61 -1.59
C ILE A 72 -11.04 -10.06 -2.98
N TRP A 73 -10.53 -9.39 -4.02
CA TRP A 73 -10.63 -9.83 -5.41
C TRP A 73 -9.28 -10.45 -5.82
N ASP A 74 -9.17 -11.76 -5.65
CA ASP A 74 -7.93 -12.54 -5.81
C ASP A 74 -7.30 -12.38 -7.19
N THR A 75 -8.12 -12.30 -8.25
CA THR A 75 -7.65 -12.20 -9.64
C THR A 75 -7.24 -10.78 -10.03
N LEU A 76 -7.70 -9.78 -9.27
CA LEU A 76 -7.39 -8.38 -9.50
C LEU A 76 -6.21 -7.89 -8.64
N GLY A 77 -5.82 -8.64 -7.61
CA GLY A 77 -4.75 -8.23 -6.70
C GLY A 77 -5.15 -7.07 -5.78
N ILE A 78 -6.44 -6.94 -5.44
CA ILE A 78 -6.95 -5.86 -4.61
C ILE A 78 -7.79 -6.38 -3.44
N GLY A 79 -7.90 -5.54 -2.40
CA GLY A 79 -8.84 -5.73 -1.29
C GLY A 79 -9.47 -4.41 -0.87
N ALA A 80 -10.62 -4.46 -0.22
CA ALA A 80 -11.29 -3.28 0.32
C ALA A 80 -11.90 -3.55 1.70
N THR A 81 -12.03 -2.53 2.53
CA THR A 81 -12.66 -2.61 3.85
C THR A 81 -13.84 -1.64 3.94
N ILE A 82 -14.81 -1.98 4.79
CA ILE A 82 -15.98 -1.14 5.04
C ILE A 82 -15.96 -0.60 6.47
N HIS A 83 -16.63 0.54 6.67
CA HIS A 83 -16.81 1.08 8.01
C HIS A 83 -17.78 0.23 8.81
N TRP A 84 -17.28 -0.64 9.68
CA TRP A 84 -18.11 -1.58 10.43
C TRP A 84 -18.89 -0.91 11.59
N ASP A 85 -18.30 0.12 12.22
CA ASP A 85 -18.82 0.82 13.41
C ASP A 85 -19.52 -0.13 14.40
N ALA A 86 -18.76 -1.13 14.84
CA ALA A 86 -19.30 -2.22 15.65
C ALA A 86 -19.97 -1.68 16.93
N ALA A 87 -19.44 -0.63 17.55
CA ALA A 87 -20.00 -0.01 18.75
C ALA A 87 -21.45 0.47 18.54
N LYS A 88 -21.77 0.98 17.36
CA LYS A 88 -23.10 1.46 17.01
C LYS A 88 -24.04 0.35 16.54
N TYR A 89 -23.53 -0.61 15.77
CA TYR A 89 -24.39 -1.54 15.01
C TYR A 89 -24.37 -3.00 15.49
N TYR A 90 -23.55 -3.41 16.46
CA TYR A 90 -23.47 -4.83 16.88
C TYR A 90 -24.79 -5.44 17.38
N LYS A 91 -25.76 -4.60 17.77
CA LYS A 91 -27.11 -5.00 18.21
C LYS A 91 -28.15 -4.97 17.08
N ASP A 92 -27.78 -4.49 15.90
CA ASP A 92 -28.65 -4.51 14.73
C ASP A 92 -28.89 -5.97 14.32
N THR A 93 -30.15 -6.32 14.09
CA THR A 93 -30.52 -7.67 13.62
C THR A 93 -29.95 -7.98 12.24
N ASP A 94 -29.65 -6.95 11.45
CA ASP A 94 -29.01 -7.08 10.14
C ASP A 94 -27.47 -7.09 10.23
N TYR A 95 -26.87 -6.96 11.42
CA TYR A 95 -25.43 -6.91 11.58
C TYR A 95 -24.74 -8.14 10.96
N ASN A 96 -23.67 -7.91 10.18
CA ASN A 96 -22.93 -8.91 9.41
C ASN A 96 -23.72 -9.65 8.31
N THR A 97 -24.97 -9.30 8.03
CA THR A 97 -25.63 -9.84 6.83
C THR A 97 -25.06 -9.18 5.57
N ARG A 98 -25.38 -9.78 4.42
CA ARG A 98 -25.04 -9.20 3.11
C ARG A 98 -25.64 -7.81 2.91
N SER A 99 -26.88 -7.59 3.34
CA SER A 99 -27.58 -6.30 3.26
C SER A 99 -26.82 -5.23 4.05
N PHE A 100 -26.45 -5.53 5.29
CA PHE A 100 -25.64 -4.65 6.11
C PHE A 100 -24.33 -4.32 5.42
N ILE A 101 -23.53 -5.33 5.06
CA ILE A 101 -22.23 -5.18 4.40
C ILE A 101 -22.34 -4.29 3.15
N GLU A 102 -23.27 -4.60 2.25
CA GLU A 102 -23.47 -3.88 1.00
C GLU A 102 -23.88 -2.42 1.19
N SER A 103 -24.50 -2.10 2.32
CA SER A 103 -24.91 -0.73 2.68
C SER A 103 -23.78 0.12 3.28
N ARG A 104 -22.73 -0.51 3.83
CA ARG A 104 -21.68 0.21 4.56
C ARG A 104 -20.76 0.98 3.61
N PRO A 105 -20.30 2.18 4.01
CA PRO A 105 -19.34 2.91 3.21
C PRO A 105 -18.00 2.18 3.20
N THR A 106 -17.38 2.11 2.02
CA THR A 106 -16.03 1.55 1.85
C THR A 106 -15.01 2.60 2.26
N ILE A 107 -14.08 2.24 3.14
CA ILE A 107 -13.13 3.19 3.74
C ILE A 107 -11.69 2.96 3.33
N GLU A 108 -11.31 1.75 2.91
CA GLU A 108 -9.96 1.50 2.43
C GLU A 108 -9.94 0.67 1.15
N LEU A 109 -8.95 0.94 0.32
CA LEU A 109 -8.55 0.14 -0.83
C LEU A 109 -7.08 -0.25 -0.69
N TYR A 110 -6.80 -1.54 -0.88
CA TYR A 110 -5.48 -2.13 -0.94
C TYR A 110 -5.22 -2.61 -2.37
N ILE A 111 -4.06 -2.26 -2.92
CA ILE A 111 -3.51 -2.81 -4.16
C ILE A 111 -2.23 -3.57 -3.78
N PHE A 112 -2.26 -4.90 -3.84
CA PHE A 112 -1.17 -5.75 -3.37
C PHE A 112 -0.20 -6.05 -4.51
N PHE A 113 1.09 -5.77 -4.31
CA PHE A 113 2.14 -6.03 -5.29
C PHE A 113 2.89 -7.35 -5.05
N VAL A 114 2.63 -7.98 -3.91
CA VAL A 114 3.17 -9.29 -3.48
C VAL A 114 2.08 -10.12 -2.81
N ASN A 115 2.33 -11.41 -2.67
CA ASN A 115 1.46 -12.36 -1.97
C ASN A 115 2.30 -13.29 -1.06
N LEU A 116 1.68 -14.33 -0.48
CA LEU A 116 2.38 -15.30 0.38
C LEU A 116 3.48 -16.11 -0.33
N ASP A 117 3.41 -16.23 -1.66
CA ASP A 117 4.42 -16.93 -2.46
C ASP A 117 5.64 -16.07 -2.79
N SER A 118 5.59 -14.76 -2.55
CA SER A 118 6.73 -13.86 -2.67
C SER A 118 7.85 -14.22 -1.70
N LYS A 119 9.07 -13.71 -1.94
CA LYS A 119 10.22 -13.98 -1.05
C LYS A 119 9.94 -13.50 0.38
N VAL A 120 9.41 -12.28 0.53
CA VAL A 120 9.03 -11.72 1.83
C VAL A 120 7.83 -12.44 2.46
N GLY A 121 6.91 -12.95 1.63
CA GLY A 121 5.81 -13.82 2.06
C GLY A 121 6.29 -15.12 2.67
N GLN A 122 7.12 -15.87 1.94
CA GLN A 122 7.67 -17.15 2.42
C GLN A 122 8.57 -17.01 3.65
N ALA A 123 9.16 -15.82 3.85
CA ALA A 123 9.93 -15.47 5.04
C ALA A 123 9.06 -15.06 6.24
N GLY A 124 7.75 -14.94 6.08
CA GLY A 124 6.83 -14.53 7.16
C GLY A 124 7.03 -13.08 7.58
N LYS A 125 7.37 -12.19 6.65
CA LYS A 125 7.71 -10.78 6.93
C LYS A 125 6.67 -9.77 6.46
N LEU A 126 5.61 -10.25 5.81
CA LEU A 126 4.48 -9.44 5.39
C LEU A 126 3.68 -8.92 6.60
N GLN A 127 3.13 -7.71 6.50
CA GLN A 127 2.44 -7.04 7.61
C GLN A 127 1.32 -7.89 8.25
N TYR A 128 0.47 -8.50 7.41
CA TYR A 128 -0.68 -9.29 7.85
C TYR A 128 -0.42 -10.80 7.84
N ALA A 129 0.81 -11.21 7.56
CA ALA A 129 1.25 -12.60 7.62
C ALA A 129 2.59 -12.72 8.36
N TRP A 130 2.79 -11.90 9.39
CA TRP A 130 4.00 -11.95 10.19
C TRP A 130 4.13 -13.30 10.89
N GLY A 131 5.31 -13.92 10.77
CA GLY A 131 5.56 -15.28 11.28
C GLY A 131 4.90 -16.39 10.46
N TYR A 132 4.25 -16.08 9.33
CA TYR A 132 3.82 -17.10 8.39
C TYR A 132 5.02 -17.92 7.89
N TYR A 133 4.80 -19.20 7.69
CA TYR A 133 5.76 -20.04 6.99
C TYR A 133 5.00 -21.09 6.17
N PRO A 134 5.46 -21.38 4.94
CA PRO A 134 4.86 -22.44 4.15
C PRO A 134 5.18 -23.79 4.80
N ILE A 135 4.16 -24.64 4.89
CA ILE A 135 4.27 -26.04 5.34
C ILE A 135 4.56 -26.88 4.09
N THR A 136 5.84 -27.06 3.79
CA THR A 136 6.29 -27.90 2.66
C THR A 136 6.25 -29.39 3.04
N LYS A 137 6.20 -30.28 2.06
CA LYS A 137 6.28 -31.74 2.30
C LYS A 137 7.46 -32.16 3.17
N GLU A 138 8.60 -31.47 3.04
CA GLU A 138 9.78 -31.71 3.88
C GLU A 138 9.56 -31.28 5.33
N LYS A 139 8.95 -30.11 5.56
CA LYS A 139 8.57 -29.68 6.91
C LYS A 139 7.53 -30.59 7.52
N GLU A 140 6.54 -31.04 6.76
CA GLU A 140 5.55 -32.03 7.21
C GLU A 140 6.24 -33.30 7.72
N LYS A 141 7.19 -33.83 6.94
CA LYS A 141 7.96 -35.01 7.33
C LYS A 141 8.73 -34.77 8.64
N ARG A 142 9.39 -33.62 8.78
CA ARG A 142 10.10 -33.24 10.02
C ARG A 142 9.16 -33.02 11.21
N MET A 143 7.95 -32.52 10.99
CA MET A 143 6.96 -32.33 12.06
C MET A 143 6.44 -33.68 12.58
N LEU A 144 6.17 -34.64 11.68
CA LEU A 144 5.69 -35.98 12.05
C LEU A 144 6.81 -36.89 12.59
N SER A 145 8.05 -36.65 12.17
CA SER A 145 9.23 -37.42 12.56
C SER A 145 10.44 -36.48 12.68
N PRO A 146 10.57 -35.72 13.78
CA PRO A 146 11.68 -34.80 13.98
C PRO A 146 13.01 -35.55 14.06
N ASP A 147 14.09 -34.89 13.64
CA ASP A 147 15.42 -35.47 13.66
C ASP A 147 15.86 -35.77 15.11
N LEU A 148 16.52 -36.91 15.31
CA LEU A 148 16.97 -37.40 16.62
C LEU A 148 17.99 -36.49 17.32
N GLU A 149 18.52 -35.49 16.61
CA GLU A 149 19.44 -34.48 17.15
C GLU A 149 18.79 -33.60 18.23
N TYR A 150 17.46 -33.51 18.25
CA TYR A 150 16.70 -32.77 19.25
C TYR A 150 15.68 -33.69 19.96
N PRO A 151 16.14 -34.52 20.92
CA PRO A 151 15.32 -35.58 21.53
C PRO A 151 14.10 -35.07 22.32
N ASP A 152 14.08 -33.79 22.70
CA ASP A 152 12.97 -33.18 23.44
C ASP A 152 11.82 -32.69 22.55
N VAL A 153 11.99 -32.71 21.22
CA VAL A 153 10.95 -32.29 20.28
C VAL A 153 9.95 -33.42 20.07
N LYS A 154 8.75 -33.26 20.62
CA LYS A 154 7.66 -34.20 20.39
C LYS A 154 7.17 -34.10 18.94
N PRO A 155 7.01 -35.22 18.22
CA PRO A 155 6.40 -35.21 16.90
C PRO A 155 4.96 -34.72 16.98
N PHE A 156 4.53 -34.03 15.94
CA PHE A 156 3.12 -33.73 15.71
C PHE A 156 2.37 -35.03 15.42
N THR A 157 1.17 -35.15 15.98
CA THR A 157 0.15 -36.07 15.50
C THR A 157 -0.34 -35.63 14.11
N GLN A 158 -0.95 -36.57 13.38
CA GLN A 158 -1.55 -36.25 12.08
C GLN A 158 -2.68 -35.22 12.21
N GLU A 159 -3.40 -35.22 13.34
CA GLU A 159 -4.45 -34.25 13.63
C GLU A 159 -3.87 -32.84 13.86
N GLU A 160 -2.84 -32.71 14.70
CA GLU A 160 -2.15 -31.42 14.91
C GLU A 160 -1.59 -30.86 13.61
N LEU A 161 -0.99 -31.70 12.76
CA LEU A 161 -0.51 -31.27 11.45
C LEU A 161 -1.66 -30.78 10.55
N THR A 162 -2.80 -31.47 10.57
CA THR A 162 -3.97 -31.08 9.78
C THR A 162 -4.53 -29.74 10.25
N GLN A 163 -4.68 -29.55 11.56
CA GLN A 163 -5.12 -28.29 12.15
C GLN A 163 -4.12 -27.16 11.85
N LEU A 164 -2.82 -27.43 11.92
CA LEU A 164 -1.78 -26.46 11.58
C LEU A 164 -1.86 -26.04 10.11
N LYS A 165 -2.03 -27.00 9.19
CA LYS A 165 -2.22 -26.74 7.75
C LYS A 165 -3.45 -25.90 7.48
N GLU A 166 -4.57 -26.22 8.12
CA GLU A 166 -5.80 -25.45 7.96
C GLU A 166 -5.63 -24.02 8.49
N LYS A 167 -4.95 -23.85 9.63
CA LYS A 167 -4.64 -22.51 10.19
C LYS A 167 -3.72 -21.70 9.27
N HIS A 168 -2.70 -22.34 8.71
CA HIS A 168 -1.71 -21.73 7.82
C HIS A 168 -2.14 -21.72 6.34
N ASP A 169 -3.38 -22.10 6.03
CA ASP A 169 -3.89 -22.08 4.67
C ASP A 169 -3.85 -20.64 4.13
N PRO A 170 -3.28 -20.40 2.93
CA PRO A 170 -3.27 -19.08 2.29
C PRO A 170 -4.62 -18.36 2.26
N LYS A 171 -5.74 -19.11 2.25
CA LYS A 171 -7.09 -18.54 2.26
C LYS A 171 -7.41 -17.72 3.52
N ASN A 172 -6.69 -17.94 4.62
CA ASN A 172 -6.88 -17.25 5.90
C ASN A 172 -6.12 -15.92 6.00
N TYR A 173 -5.42 -15.51 4.94
CA TYR A 173 -4.69 -14.26 4.89
C TYR A 173 -5.29 -13.30 3.87
N ILE A 174 -5.17 -12.01 4.13
CA ILE A 174 -5.78 -10.98 3.27
C ILE A 174 -5.10 -10.83 1.90
N TYR A 175 -3.90 -11.41 1.72
CA TYR A 175 -3.15 -11.31 0.49
C TYR A 175 -3.88 -12.02 -0.66
N PRO A 176 -4.11 -11.35 -1.79
CA PRO A 176 -4.65 -11.95 -3.00
C PRO A 176 -3.78 -13.09 -3.51
N PHE A 177 -4.40 -14.13 -4.08
CA PHE A 177 -3.64 -15.21 -4.71
C PHE A 177 -2.85 -14.73 -5.94
N THR A 178 -3.39 -13.76 -6.69
CA THR A 178 -2.68 -13.10 -7.79
C THR A 178 -2.36 -11.66 -7.40
N PRO A 179 -1.09 -11.27 -7.24
CA PRO A 179 -0.73 -9.88 -6.97
C PRO A 179 -0.97 -8.99 -8.21
N TYR A 180 -1.18 -7.71 -7.97
CA TYR A 180 -1.26 -6.70 -9.01
C TYR A 180 0.11 -6.48 -9.66
N THR A 181 0.19 -6.66 -10.97
CA THR A 181 1.46 -6.63 -11.73
C THR A 181 1.61 -5.42 -12.64
N GLN A 182 0.53 -4.68 -12.88
CA GLN A 182 0.56 -3.51 -13.74
C GLN A 182 1.07 -2.27 -12.98
N THR A 183 1.33 -1.20 -13.73
CA THR A 183 1.74 0.08 -13.15
C THR A 183 0.52 0.84 -12.63
N VAL A 184 0.65 1.41 -11.43
CA VAL A 184 -0.27 2.38 -10.85
C VAL A 184 0.28 3.78 -11.11
N ASN A 185 -0.57 4.69 -11.58
CA ASN A 185 -0.24 6.11 -11.68
C ASN A 185 -0.52 6.80 -10.33
N LEU A 186 0.53 7.02 -9.53
CA LEU A 186 0.47 7.70 -8.24
C LEU A 186 0.82 9.17 -8.40
N GLN A 187 -0.19 10.01 -8.58
CA GLN A 187 -0.06 11.48 -8.73
C GLN A 187 0.87 11.87 -9.90
N GLY A 188 0.94 11.05 -10.94
CA GLY A 188 1.85 11.18 -12.09
C GLY A 188 3.11 10.33 -12.01
N ALA A 189 3.45 9.77 -10.84
CA ALA A 189 4.62 8.90 -10.66
C ALA A 189 4.22 7.43 -10.89
N PRO A 190 4.96 6.65 -11.70
CA PRO A 190 4.71 5.22 -11.84
C PRO A 190 5.11 4.49 -10.56
N VAL A 191 4.22 3.63 -10.08
CA VAL A 191 4.48 2.68 -9.00
C VAL A 191 4.11 1.29 -9.48
N LYS A 192 5.01 0.32 -9.32
CA LYS A 192 4.79 -1.08 -9.71
C LYS A 192 5.53 -2.03 -8.78
N SER A 193 5.17 -3.31 -8.84
CA SER A 193 5.83 -4.37 -8.08
C SER A 193 7.35 -4.35 -8.30
N GLY A 194 8.09 -4.58 -7.22
CA GLY A 194 9.56 -4.59 -7.19
C GLY A 194 10.25 -3.22 -7.15
N MET A 195 9.52 -2.10 -7.25
CA MET A 195 10.14 -0.78 -7.03
C MET A 195 10.46 -0.59 -5.54
N SER A 196 11.64 -0.05 -5.26
CA SER A 196 12.03 0.44 -3.95
C SER A 196 11.45 1.84 -3.67
N LEU A 197 11.45 2.23 -2.39
CA LEU A 197 11.04 3.59 -1.99
C LEU A 197 11.90 4.68 -2.64
N GLU A 198 13.20 4.43 -2.80
CA GLU A 198 14.13 5.35 -3.47
C GLU A 198 13.71 5.57 -4.93
N GLU A 199 13.39 4.51 -5.66
CA GLU A 199 12.95 4.60 -7.05
C GLU A 199 11.61 5.33 -7.18
N VAL A 200 10.64 5.04 -6.30
CA VAL A 200 9.37 5.78 -6.27
C VAL A 200 9.62 7.27 -6.00
N ASN A 201 10.45 7.60 -5.01
CA ASN A 201 10.77 8.99 -4.68
C ASN A 201 11.53 9.71 -5.79
N LYS A 202 12.39 9.01 -6.52
CA LYS A 202 13.09 9.53 -7.70
C LYS A 202 12.13 9.88 -8.83
N GLU A 203 11.07 9.10 -9.03
CA GLU A 203 10.05 9.45 -10.01
C GLU A 203 9.19 10.62 -9.53
N ARG A 204 8.77 10.60 -8.26
CA ARG A 204 8.00 11.70 -7.64
C ARG A 204 8.75 13.03 -7.65
N SER A 205 10.07 13.03 -7.47
CA SER A 205 10.87 14.27 -7.43
C SER A 205 10.85 15.05 -8.74
N LYS A 206 10.53 14.38 -9.85
CA LYS A 206 10.39 15.00 -11.18
C LYS A 206 9.08 15.79 -11.33
N ILE A 207 8.11 15.58 -10.44
CA ILE A 207 6.73 16.08 -10.57
C ILE A 207 6.50 17.25 -9.63
N LYS A 208 5.94 18.34 -10.18
CA LYS A 208 5.68 19.57 -9.44
C LYS A 208 4.62 19.35 -8.35
N GLY A 209 4.89 19.88 -7.16
CA GLY A 209 3.96 19.82 -6.03
C GLY A 209 4.00 18.51 -5.23
N LEU A 210 4.78 17.52 -5.65
CA LEU A 210 4.98 16.30 -4.87
C LEU A 210 6.22 16.40 -3.98
N GLU A 211 6.04 15.95 -2.75
CA GLU A 211 7.11 15.68 -1.80
C GLU A 211 7.48 14.20 -1.79
N LYS A 212 8.66 13.92 -1.22
CA LYS A 212 9.10 12.56 -0.99
C LYS A 212 8.14 11.87 -0.01
N MET A 213 7.88 10.60 -0.27
CA MET A 213 7.28 9.72 0.74
C MET A 213 8.36 9.35 1.75
N GLY A 214 8.00 9.42 3.02
CA GLY A 214 8.86 9.03 4.13
C GLY A 214 8.08 8.23 5.16
N TYR A 215 8.82 7.56 6.04
CA TYR A 215 8.29 6.66 7.04
C TYR A 215 7.22 7.36 7.88
N TRP A 216 6.08 6.71 8.03
CA TRP A 216 5.03 7.11 8.94
C TRP A 216 5.27 6.41 10.26
N ASP A 217 5.89 7.17 11.17
CA ASP A 217 6.26 6.72 12.51
C ASP A 217 5.00 6.59 13.38
N ASN A 218 4.46 5.37 13.42
CA ASN A 218 3.28 5.00 14.19
C ASN A 218 3.44 3.67 14.93
N ASP A 219 4.67 3.15 15.02
CA ASP A 219 4.95 1.86 15.66
C ASP A 219 5.06 1.98 17.19
N GLY A 220 5.17 3.21 17.70
CA GLY A 220 5.17 3.51 19.13
C GLY A 220 6.45 3.07 19.82
N ASP A 221 7.57 2.95 19.09
CA ASP A 221 8.86 2.52 19.61
C ASP A 221 9.64 3.62 20.37
N TRP A 222 9.05 4.82 20.47
CA TRP A 222 9.60 6.01 21.13
C TRP A 222 10.84 6.60 20.45
N SER A 223 11.16 6.17 19.22
CA SER A 223 12.05 6.87 18.32
C SER A 223 11.29 7.98 17.55
N TRP A 224 12.02 8.86 16.88
CA TRP A 224 11.41 9.84 15.98
C TRP A 224 12.04 9.68 14.60
N ASP A 225 11.49 8.73 13.86
CA ASP A 225 11.98 8.31 12.55
C ASP A 225 11.07 8.80 11.41
N SER A 226 10.05 9.60 11.73
CA SER A 226 9.11 10.15 10.77
C SER A 226 9.82 10.87 9.62
N GLY A 227 9.45 10.53 8.39
CA GLY A 227 10.08 11.07 7.18
C GLY A 227 11.37 10.37 6.74
N SER A 228 11.83 9.35 7.49
CA SER A 228 12.97 8.51 7.10
C SER A 228 12.70 7.78 5.78
N THR A 229 13.76 7.52 5.02
CA THR A 229 13.71 6.79 3.74
C THR A 229 14.63 5.56 3.73
N THR A 230 15.31 5.29 4.84
CA THR A 230 16.24 4.18 5.00
C THR A 230 15.62 2.96 5.69
N ILE A 231 14.45 3.15 6.33
CA ILE A 231 13.67 2.08 6.93
C ILE A 231 13.20 1.12 5.83
N LYS A 232 13.33 -0.18 6.09
CA LYS A 232 12.99 -1.24 5.13
C LYS A 232 11.58 -1.80 5.31
N THR A 233 11.04 -1.74 6.51
CA THR A 233 9.73 -2.30 6.84
C THR A 233 8.89 -1.21 7.50
N GLY A 234 7.73 -0.89 6.93
CA GLY A 234 6.95 0.24 7.41
C GLY A 234 5.94 0.77 6.42
N GLU A 235 5.09 1.67 6.91
CA GLU A 235 4.21 2.48 6.09
C GLU A 235 4.92 3.79 5.73
N PHE A 236 4.79 4.22 4.47
CA PHE A 236 5.44 5.41 3.93
C PHE A 236 4.40 6.25 3.22
N ARG A 237 4.36 7.54 3.56
CA ARG A 237 3.39 8.48 3.00
C ARG A 237 4.00 9.86 2.84
N GLU A 238 3.31 10.71 2.12
CA GLU A 238 3.63 12.13 2.06
C GLU A 238 3.32 12.77 3.42
N GLN A 239 4.25 13.54 3.98
CA GLN A 239 4.13 14.12 5.32
C GLN A 239 3.40 15.48 5.29
N LYS A 240 2.35 15.56 4.47
CA LYS A 240 1.54 16.77 4.33
C LYS A 240 0.46 16.81 5.40
N ASP A 241 0.20 18.03 5.88
CA ASP A 241 -0.97 18.34 6.68
C ASP A 241 -2.22 18.43 5.80
N HIS A 242 -3.39 18.61 6.44
CA HIS A 242 -4.68 18.75 5.74
C HIS A 242 -4.82 20.08 4.96
N SER A 243 -3.75 20.85 4.77
CA SER A 243 -3.79 22.11 4.04
C SER A 243 -4.07 21.94 2.53
N SER A 244 -3.99 20.70 2.03
CA SER A 244 -4.08 20.35 0.61
C SER A 244 -5.41 19.69 0.21
N ILE A 245 -6.48 19.85 1.00
CA ILE A 245 -7.80 19.29 0.68
C ILE A 245 -8.28 19.84 -0.67
N CYS A 246 -8.81 18.94 -1.50
CA CYS A 246 -9.34 19.32 -2.78
C CYS A 246 -10.57 20.22 -2.63
N PRO A 247 -10.71 21.28 -3.45
CA PRO A 247 -11.83 22.20 -3.33
C PRO A 247 -13.17 21.45 -3.34
N ASN A 248 -14.04 21.80 -2.40
CA ASN A 248 -15.40 21.24 -2.25
C ASN A 248 -15.48 19.76 -1.82
N GLN A 249 -14.43 19.20 -1.22
CA GLN A 249 -14.48 17.89 -0.56
C GLN A 249 -14.46 18.05 0.96
N ASP A 250 -15.27 17.26 1.66
CA ASP A 250 -15.32 17.13 3.13
C ASP A 250 -14.62 15.84 3.59
N TYR A 251 -13.77 15.29 2.74
CA TYR A 251 -12.99 14.09 2.98
C TYR A 251 -11.59 14.23 2.39
N TRP A 252 -10.71 13.31 2.78
CA TRP A 252 -9.34 13.23 2.32
C TRP A 252 -8.94 11.77 2.08
N TYR A 253 -7.97 11.56 1.18
CA TYR A 253 -7.35 10.27 0.93
C TYR A 253 -5.94 10.19 1.52
N TYR A 254 -5.74 9.31 2.51
CA TYR A 254 -4.39 8.93 2.92
C TYR A 254 -3.86 7.85 2.00
N ILE A 255 -2.87 8.23 1.21
CA ILE A 255 -2.18 7.30 0.30
C ILE A 255 -0.89 6.85 0.96
N THR A 256 -0.77 5.54 1.16
CA THR A 256 0.32 4.91 1.89
C THR A 256 0.93 3.80 1.06
N LEU A 257 2.25 3.75 0.97
CA LEU A 257 3.00 2.60 0.47
C LEU A 257 3.51 1.80 1.67
N ARG A 258 3.19 0.51 1.71
CA ARG A 258 3.76 -0.41 2.69
C ARG A 258 4.95 -1.12 2.07
N TYR A 259 6.08 -1.11 2.77
CA TYR A 259 7.23 -1.94 2.45
C TYR A 259 7.45 -2.98 3.55
N SER A 260 7.94 -4.15 3.14
CA SER A 260 8.38 -5.23 4.02
C SER A 260 9.74 -5.72 3.55
N GLU A 261 10.77 -5.55 4.40
CA GLU A 261 12.18 -5.83 4.07
C GLU A 261 12.68 -5.14 2.77
N GLY A 262 12.12 -3.97 2.45
CA GLY A 262 12.43 -3.16 1.28
C GLY A 262 11.64 -3.55 0.02
N GLU A 263 10.80 -4.59 0.08
CA GLU A 263 9.91 -4.99 -1.01
C GLU A 263 8.57 -4.26 -0.86
N LEU A 264 8.10 -3.63 -1.95
CA LEU A 264 6.80 -2.94 -1.98
C LEU A 264 5.69 -3.97 -1.81
N GLU A 265 5.01 -3.94 -0.68
CA GLU A 265 4.00 -4.92 -0.29
C GLU A 265 2.63 -4.57 -0.88
N TYR A 266 2.11 -3.39 -0.52
CA TYR A 266 0.86 -2.88 -1.02
C TYR A 266 0.86 -1.34 -1.06
N LEU A 267 -0.02 -0.80 -1.91
CA LEU A 267 -0.48 0.58 -1.80
C LEU A 267 -1.85 0.56 -1.13
N LYS A 268 -2.01 1.36 -0.08
CA LYS A 268 -3.27 1.57 0.64
C LYS A 268 -3.79 2.99 0.40
N ILE A 269 -5.08 3.11 0.16
CA ILE A 269 -5.82 4.38 0.12
C ILE A 269 -6.87 4.32 1.20
N SER A 270 -6.76 5.18 2.21
CA SER A 270 -7.77 5.30 3.28
C SER A 270 -8.58 6.58 3.07
N TYR A 271 -9.90 6.44 3.04
CA TYR A 271 -10.88 7.51 3.00
C TYR A 271 -11.20 7.94 4.43
N GLU A 272 -10.96 9.21 4.73
CA GLU A 272 -11.30 9.80 6.03
C GLU A 272 -12.17 11.04 5.83
N LEU A 273 -13.26 11.11 6.61
CA LEU A 273 -14.08 12.31 6.68
C LEU A 273 -13.33 13.38 7.47
N TYR A 274 -13.43 14.62 7.02
CA TYR A 274 -12.96 15.77 7.76
C TYR A 274 -14.01 16.10 8.83
N GLU A 275 -13.72 15.80 10.09
CA GLU A 275 -14.50 16.34 11.21
C GLU A 275 -14.21 17.84 11.33
N LYS A 276 -15.21 18.68 11.03
CA LYS A 276 -15.17 20.13 11.27
C LYS A 276 -15.47 20.46 12.72
#